data_AF-A0A448HFH4-F1
#
_entry.id   AF-A0A448HFH4-F1
#
_cell.length_a   1.000
_cell.length_b   1.000
_cell.length_c   1.000
_cell.angle_alpha   90.00
_cell.angle_beta   90.00
_cell.angle_gamma   90.00
#
_symmetry.space_group_name_H-M   'P 1'
#
loop_
_entity.id
_entity.type
_entity.pdbx_description
1 polymer ?
#
loop_
_entity_poly.entity_id
_entity_poly.type
_entity_poly.pdbx_seq_one_letter_code
_entity_poly.pdbx_strand_id
1 'polypeptide(L)'
;MRSERRACGERGSAAVDFVLVGVLVVAVSLALLQLTLSMHVRNVLTDAAGEGARRAALVGGTEAEAEERVRALVDAALSDGYVDTVRVTDRRVEGLAVVSVEVTAPLPVLGLLGPGGVLRVTGHAVDETELVGAQEVDP
;
A
#
# COMPACT_ATOMS: atom_id res chain seq x y z
N MET A 1 22.42 28.46 56.32
CA MET A 1 22.45 28.94 54.92
C MET A 1 22.73 27.76 53.97
N ARG A 2 21.74 26.89 53.69
CA ARG A 2 21.85 25.73 52.77
C ARG A 2 20.43 25.36 52.32
N SER A 3 19.90 26.00 51.29
CA SER A 3 18.56 25.68 50.76
C SER A 3 18.35 26.04 49.28
N GLU A 4 19.18 26.90 48.69
CA GLU A 4 18.88 27.43 47.34
C GLU A 4 19.30 26.52 46.17
N ARG A 5 20.02 25.42 46.43
CA ARG A 5 20.52 24.53 45.36
C ARG A 5 19.50 23.51 44.82
N ARG A 6 18.37 23.27 45.50
CA ARG A 6 17.36 22.27 45.04
C ARG A 6 16.38 22.83 44.01
N ALA A 7 15.96 24.09 44.15
CA ALA A 7 14.94 24.70 43.27
C ALA A 7 15.39 24.84 41.80
N CYS A 8 16.70 24.88 41.53
CA CYS A 8 17.23 24.95 40.16
C CYS A 8 17.19 23.58 39.45
N GLY A 9 17.41 22.48 40.18
CA GLY A 9 17.35 21.12 39.66
C GLY A 9 15.92 20.66 39.33
N GLU A 10 14.94 21.04 40.15
CA GLU A 10 13.52 20.73 39.91
C GLU A 10 12.96 21.42 38.66
N ARG A 11 13.35 22.68 38.38
CA ARG A 11 12.97 23.40 37.15
C ARG A 11 13.60 22.79 35.89
N GLY A 12 14.85 22.36 35.97
CA GLY A 12 15.52 21.64 34.88
C GLY A 12 14.86 20.29 34.60
N SER A 13 14.48 19.55 35.65
CA SER A 13 13.75 18.28 35.52
C SER A 13 12.39 18.47 34.85
N ALA A 14 11.64 19.52 35.21
CA ALA A 14 10.33 19.79 34.61
C ALA A 14 10.44 20.12 33.10
N ALA A 15 11.46 20.90 32.71
CA ALA A 15 11.70 21.20 31.30
C ALA A 15 12.12 19.95 30.50
N VAL A 16 12.97 19.10 31.07
CA VAL A 16 13.41 17.86 30.43
C VAL A 16 12.26 16.85 30.30
N ASP A 17 11.45 16.69 31.35
CA ASP A 17 10.28 15.81 31.32
C ASP A 17 9.28 16.24 30.23
N PHE A 18 9.00 17.55 30.13
CA PHE A 18 8.15 18.08 29.08
C PHE A 18 8.71 17.82 27.67
N VAL A 19 10.02 17.99 27.46
CA VAL A 19 10.66 17.70 26.17
C VAL A 19 10.62 16.20 25.87
N LEU A 20 10.89 15.32 26.83
CA LEU A 20 10.84 13.88 26.64
C LEU A 20 9.43 13.41 26.28
N VAL A 21 8.41 13.91 26.98
CA VAL A 21 7.00 13.65 26.66
C VAL A 21 6.67 14.19 25.27
N GLY A 22 7.08 15.42 24.95
CA GLY A 22 6.86 16.01 23.63
C GLY A 22 7.50 15.20 22.49
N VAL A 23 8.76 14.78 22.66
CA VAL A 23 9.47 13.93 21.71
C VAL A 23 8.78 12.57 21.57
N LEU A 24 8.36 11.95 22.68
CA LEU A 24 7.64 10.68 22.66
C LEU A 24 6.31 10.81 21.91
N VAL A 25 5.53 11.86 22.20
CA VAL A 25 4.24 12.12 21.54
C VAL A 25 4.42 12.36 20.05
N VAL A 26 5.43 13.15 19.66
CA VAL A 26 5.76 13.39 18.25
C VAL A 26 6.20 12.10 17.57
N ALA A 27 7.07 11.30 18.21
CA ALA A 27 7.53 10.03 17.66
C ALA A 27 6.37 9.04 17.45
N VAL A 28 5.49 8.89 18.44
CA VAL A 28 4.30 8.04 18.33
C VAL A 28 3.35 8.55 17.26
N SER A 29 3.15 9.87 17.19
CA SER A 29 2.29 10.49 16.18
C SER A 29 2.83 10.25 14.77
N LEU A 30 4.14 10.40 14.54
CA LEU A 30 4.78 10.08 13.27
C LEU A 30 4.68 8.58 12.93
N ALA A 31 4.87 7.70 13.92
CA ALA A 31 4.70 6.26 13.72
C ALA A 31 3.28 5.90 13.27
N LEU A 32 2.26 6.49 13.90
CA LEU A 32 0.86 6.28 13.53
C LEU A 32 0.54 6.86 12.15
N LEU A 33 1.07 8.04 11.82
CA LEU A 33 0.92 8.64 10.49
C LEU A 33 1.56 7.76 9.41
N GLN A 34 2.79 7.30 9.62
CA GLN A 34 3.49 6.39 8.71
C GLN A 34 2.72 5.08 8.53
N LEU A 35 2.22 4.49 9.62
CA LEU A 35 1.42 3.26 9.57
C LEU A 35 0.12 3.46 8.77
N THR A 36 -0.59 4.54 9.05
CA THR A 36 -1.85 4.88 8.37
C THR A 36 -1.63 5.10 6.88
N LEU A 37 -0.60 5.86 6.52
CA LEU A 37 -0.26 6.14 5.13
C LEU A 37 0.18 4.86 4.39
N SER A 38 1.00 4.02 5.02
CA SER A 38 1.43 2.74 4.47
C SER A 38 0.24 1.81 4.21
N MET A 39 -0.68 1.71 5.17
CA MET A 39 -1.90 0.92 5.02
C MET A 39 -2.78 1.49 3.90
N HIS A 40 -2.95 2.81 3.86
CA HIS A 40 -3.76 3.48 2.84
C HIS A 40 -3.24 3.17 1.42
N VAL A 41 -1.94 3.38 1.17
CA VAL A 41 -1.31 3.08 -0.12
C VAL A 41 -1.46 1.60 -0.48
N ARG A 42 -1.15 0.69 0.44
CA ARG A 42 -1.28 -0.75 0.19
C ARG A 42 -2.70 -1.14 -0.19
N ASN A 43 -3.70 -0.56 0.47
CA ASN A 43 -5.10 -0.81 0.17
C ASN A 43 -5.48 -0.28 -1.22
N VAL A 44 -5.10 0.95 -1.55
CA VAL A 44 -5.35 1.56 -2.87
C VAL A 44 -4.71 0.73 -3.99
N LEU A 45 -3.45 0.33 -3.84
CA LEU A 45 -2.76 -0.46 -4.85
C LEU A 45 -3.37 -1.87 -5.00
N THR A 46 -3.80 -2.49 -3.90
CA THR A 46 -4.45 -3.81 -3.93
C THR A 46 -5.82 -3.74 -4.62
N ASP A 47 -6.59 -2.69 -4.34
CA ASP A 47 -7.88 -2.45 -4.98
C ASP A 47 -7.71 -2.20 -6.49
N ALA A 48 -6.76 -1.34 -6.87
CA ALA A 48 -6.44 -1.09 -8.27
C ALA A 48 -5.96 -2.37 -8.99
N ALA A 49 -5.12 -3.18 -8.35
CA ALA A 49 -4.66 -4.45 -8.92
C ALA A 49 -5.83 -5.43 -9.14
N GLY A 50 -6.77 -5.53 -8.20
CA GLY A 50 -7.98 -6.36 -8.36
C GLY A 50 -8.88 -5.89 -9.50
N GLU A 51 -9.04 -4.57 -9.66
CA GLU A 51 -9.81 -3.97 -10.75
C GLU A 51 -9.14 -4.14 -12.13
N GLY A 52 -7.80 -4.08 -12.17
CA GLY A 52 -7.02 -4.42 -13.36
C GLY A 52 -7.17 -5.90 -13.74
N ALA A 53 -7.09 -6.80 -12.75
CA ALA A 53 -7.25 -8.23 -12.96
C ALA A 53 -8.66 -8.56 -13.49
N ARG A 54 -9.71 -7.93 -12.94
CA ARG A 54 -11.08 -8.06 -13.46
C ARG A 54 -11.20 -7.59 -14.91
N ARG A 55 -10.56 -6.47 -15.28
CA ARG A 55 -10.59 -5.98 -16.67
C ARG A 55 -9.91 -6.92 -17.65
N ALA A 56 -8.74 -7.42 -17.30
CA ALA A 56 -8.01 -8.34 -18.18
C ALA A 56 -8.67 -9.73 -18.26
N ALA A 57 -9.53 -10.09 -17.29
CA ALA A 57 -10.34 -11.32 -17.33
C ALA A 57 -11.62 -11.20 -18.19
N LEU A 58 -11.96 -10.01 -18.71
CA LEU A 58 -13.11 -9.87 -19.62
C LEU A 58 -12.78 -10.43 -21.01
N VAL A 59 -13.80 -10.94 -21.72
CA VAL A 59 -13.65 -11.45 -23.09
C VAL A 59 -13.07 -10.37 -24.00
N GLY A 60 -11.84 -10.59 -24.49
CA GLY A 60 -11.10 -9.63 -25.33
C GLY A 60 -10.31 -8.57 -24.56
N GLY A 61 -10.23 -8.67 -23.23
CA GLY A 61 -9.42 -7.79 -22.39
C GLY A 61 -7.94 -7.93 -22.69
N THR A 62 -7.24 -6.81 -22.83
CA THR A 62 -5.80 -6.79 -23.09
C THR A 62 -5.00 -6.39 -21.84
N GLU A 63 -3.75 -6.85 -21.76
CA GLU A 63 -2.83 -6.45 -20.69
C GLU A 63 -2.67 -4.92 -20.63
N ALA A 64 -2.62 -4.25 -21.79
CA ALA A 64 -2.47 -2.81 -21.90
C ALA A 64 -3.65 -2.03 -21.31
N GLU A 65 -4.90 -2.47 -21.55
CA GLU A 65 -6.09 -1.84 -20.98
C GLU A 65 -6.17 -2.01 -19.45
N ALA A 66 -5.75 -3.17 -18.94
CA ALA A 66 -5.64 -3.38 -17.50
C ALA A 66 -4.56 -2.48 -16.88
N GLU A 67 -3.42 -2.33 -17.55
CA GLU A 67 -2.32 -1.46 -17.13
C GLU A 67 -2.74 0.01 -17.06
N GLU A 68 -3.36 0.52 -18.13
CA GLU A 68 -3.86 1.90 -18.21
C GLU A 68 -4.89 2.18 -17.12
N ARG A 69 -5.77 1.20 -16.86
CA ARG A 69 -6.77 1.34 -15.80
C ARG A 69 -6.16 1.39 -14.41
N VAL A 70 -5.21 0.51 -14.11
CA VAL A 70 -4.52 0.48 -12.81
C VAL A 70 -3.84 1.82 -12.58
N ARG A 71 -3.14 2.36 -13.58
CA ARG A 71 -2.52 3.69 -13.50
C ARG A 71 -3.56 4.78 -13.23
N ALA A 72 -4.61 4.85 -14.03
CA ALA A 72 -5.66 5.86 -13.85
C ALA A 72 -6.30 5.84 -12.45
N LEU A 73 -6.46 4.67 -11.84
CA LEU A 73 -6.97 4.54 -10.47
C LEU A 73 -5.97 5.04 -9.42
N VAL A 74 -4.70 4.66 -9.58
CA VAL A 74 -3.67 5.03 -8.63
C VAL A 74 -3.33 6.52 -8.73
N ASP A 75 -3.27 7.08 -9.95
CA ASP A 75 -3.00 8.49 -10.19
C ASP A 75 -4.10 9.38 -9.60
N ALA A 76 -5.36 8.93 -9.65
CA ALA A 76 -6.48 9.64 -9.04
C ALA A 76 -6.48 9.60 -7.51
N ALA A 77 -5.93 8.54 -6.90
CA ALA A 77 -5.99 8.32 -5.46
C ALA A 77 -4.72 8.77 -4.71
N LEU A 78 -3.55 8.71 -5.33
CA LEU A 78 -2.25 9.00 -4.71
C LEU A 78 -1.57 10.20 -5.37
N SER A 79 -0.94 9.99 -6.52
CA SER A 79 -0.31 11.04 -7.33
C SER A 79 0.00 10.49 -8.72
N ASP A 80 0.04 11.39 -9.71
CA ASP A 80 0.48 11.05 -11.06
C ASP A 80 1.89 10.42 -11.03
N GLY A 81 2.04 9.27 -11.68
CA GLY A 81 3.31 8.55 -11.78
C GLY A 81 3.77 7.86 -10.50
N TYR A 82 2.87 7.61 -9.53
CA TYR A 82 3.21 6.90 -8.30
C TYR A 82 3.57 5.42 -8.52
N VAL A 83 3.13 4.82 -9.62
CA VAL A 83 3.39 3.40 -9.94
C VAL A 83 4.65 3.26 -10.80
N ASP A 84 5.60 2.45 -10.36
CA ASP A 84 6.82 2.16 -11.12
C ASP A 84 6.57 1.11 -12.22
N THR A 85 5.86 0.03 -11.87
CA THR A 85 5.65 -1.10 -12.78
C THR A 85 4.34 -1.80 -12.46
N VAL A 86 3.55 -2.06 -13.50
CA VAL A 86 2.39 -2.96 -13.45
C VAL A 86 2.74 -4.17 -14.32
N ARG A 87 2.60 -5.38 -13.79
CA ARG A 87 2.73 -6.63 -14.54
C ARG A 87 1.41 -7.35 -14.50
N VAL A 88 0.84 -7.58 -15.68
CA VAL A 88 -0.30 -8.48 -15.85
C VAL A 88 0.27 -9.86 -16.19
N THR A 89 -0.25 -10.91 -15.58
CA THR A 89 0.15 -12.28 -15.87
C THR A 89 -1.08 -13.16 -15.86
N ASP A 90 -1.35 -13.77 -17.00
CA ASP A 90 -2.33 -14.83 -17.15
C ASP A 90 -1.75 -16.13 -16.58
N ARG A 91 -2.39 -16.69 -15.56
CA ARG A 91 -1.96 -17.93 -14.91
C ARG A 91 -3.16 -18.85 -14.73
N ARG A 92 -3.03 -20.11 -15.14
CA ARG A 92 -4.01 -21.14 -14.77
C ARG A 92 -3.75 -21.65 -13.35
N VAL A 93 -4.75 -21.57 -12.49
CA VAL A 93 -4.72 -22.13 -11.12
C VAL A 93 -5.79 -23.21 -11.04
N GLU A 94 -5.40 -24.45 -10.75
CA GLU A 94 -6.32 -25.61 -10.66
C GLU A 94 -7.21 -25.82 -11.89
N GLY A 95 -6.73 -25.45 -13.08
CA GLY A 95 -7.47 -25.59 -14.33
C GLY A 95 -8.43 -24.45 -14.65
N LEU A 96 -8.45 -23.38 -13.84
CA LEU A 96 -9.15 -22.13 -14.10
C LEU A 96 -8.17 -21.07 -14.58
N ALA A 97 -8.47 -20.37 -15.67
CA ALA A 97 -7.78 -19.13 -16.02
C ALA A 97 -7.91 -18.10 -14.88
N VAL A 98 -6.79 -17.54 -14.44
CA VAL A 98 -6.73 -16.55 -13.36
C VAL A 98 -5.79 -15.44 -13.82
N VAL A 99 -6.32 -14.24 -13.96
CA VAL A 99 -5.50 -13.08 -14.24
C VAL A 99 -4.94 -12.54 -12.92
N SER A 100 -3.62 -12.40 -12.88
CA SER A 100 -2.92 -11.78 -11.75
C SER A 100 -2.32 -10.45 -12.19
N VAL A 101 -2.52 -9.41 -11.38
CA VAL A 101 -1.91 -8.10 -11.60
C VAL A 101 -1.01 -7.77 -10.42
N GLU A 102 0.24 -7.54 -10.72
CA GLU A 102 1.27 -7.17 -9.76
C GLU A 102 1.66 -5.71 -9.95
N VAL A 103 1.61 -4.94 -8.87
CA VAL A 103 1.91 -3.51 -8.90
C VAL A 103 3.08 -3.23 -7.97
N THR A 104 4.09 -2.53 -8.49
CA THR A 104 5.26 -2.05 -7.74
C THR A 104 5.22 -0.53 -7.66
N ALA A 105 5.38 0.00 -6.46
CA ALA A 105 5.34 1.43 -6.16
C ALA A 105 6.32 1.76 -5.01
N PRO A 106 6.75 3.02 -4.83
CA PRO A 106 7.63 3.40 -3.72
C PRO A 106 6.90 3.31 -2.38
N LEU A 107 7.62 2.90 -1.32
CA LEU A 107 7.11 2.90 0.05
C LEU A 107 6.85 4.34 0.53
N PRO A 108 5.67 4.66 1.08
CA PRO A 108 5.34 6.00 1.54
C PRO A 108 5.96 6.28 2.93
N VAL A 109 7.27 6.47 2.97
CA VAL A 109 8.01 6.83 4.20
C VAL A 109 8.20 8.35 4.32
N LEU A 110 7.88 8.90 5.49
CA LEU A 110 8.12 10.31 5.81
C LEU A 110 9.52 10.48 6.44
N GLY A 111 10.51 10.94 5.66
CA GLY A 111 11.78 11.51 6.16
C GLY A 111 13.00 10.56 6.40
N LEU A 112 14.06 11.16 7.00
CA LEU A 112 15.50 10.82 7.10
C LEU A 112 15.98 9.37 7.39
N LEU A 113 15.11 8.36 7.51
CA LEU A 113 15.44 7.01 8.00
C LEU A 113 14.90 5.87 7.11
N GLY A 114 14.87 6.01 5.80
CA GLY A 114 14.44 4.91 4.92
C GLY A 114 15.25 4.81 3.63
N PRO A 115 15.84 3.63 3.29
CA PRO A 115 16.11 3.36 1.88
C PRO A 115 14.77 3.46 1.14
N GLY A 116 14.76 4.02 -0.07
CA GLY A 116 13.58 4.10 -0.94
C GLY A 116 13.10 2.70 -1.33
N GLY A 117 12.48 2.00 -0.37
CA GLY A 117 12.02 0.64 -0.53
C GLY A 117 10.87 0.61 -1.52
N VAL A 118 10.74 -0.52 -2.22
CA VAL A 118 9.62 -0.77 -3.12
C VAL A 118 8.55 -1.58 -2.39
N LEU A 119 7.31 -1.12 -2.47
CA LEU A 119 6.11 -1.86 -2.09
C LEU A 119 5.63 -2.65 -3.30
N ARG A 120 5.51 -3.97 -3.13
CA ARG A 120 4.97 -4.89 -4.14
C ARG A 120 3.63 -5.43 -3.64
N VAL A 121 2.58 -5.25 -4.41
CA VAL A 121 1.25 -5.81 -4.13
C VAL A 121 0.77 -6.64 -5.31
N THR A 122 -0.06 -7.63 -5.02
CA THR A 122 -0.63 -8.53 -6.03
C THR A 122 -2.14 -8.60 -5.84
N GLY A 123 -2.88 -8.33 -6.91
CA GLY A 123 -4.32 -8.58 -7.01
C GLY A 123 -4.59 -9.80 -7.88
N HIS A 124 -5.61 -10.58 -7.51
CA HIS A 124 -6.04 -11.76 -8.25
C HIS A 124 -7.53 -11.61 -8.61
N ALA A 125 -7.89 -11.95 -9.85
CA ALA A 125 -9.28 -12.10 -10.27
C ALA A 125 -9.45 -13.45 -10.97
N VAL A 126 -10.57 -14.12 -10.66
CA VAL A 126 -10.95 -15.39 -11.29
C VAL A 126 -11.55 -15.09 -12.66
N ASP A 127 -11.11 -15.80 -13.69
CA ASP A 127 -11.69 -15.72 -15.03
C ASP A 127 -13.03 -16.46 -15.04
N GLU A 128 -14.12 -15.74 -15.29
CA GLU A 128 -15.48 -16.30 -15.29
C GLU A 128 -15.77 -17.09 -16.58
N THR A 129 -14.96 -16.96 -17.63
CA THR A 129 -15.19 -17.64 -18.91
C THR A 129 -14.96 -19.15 -18.86
N GLU A 130 -14.08 -19.63 -17.96
CA GLU A 130 -13.89 -21.07 -17.75
C GLU A 130 -14.88 -21.67 -16.72
N LEU A 131 -15.53 -20.86 -15.86
CA LEU A 131 -16.60 -21.34 -14.98
C LEU A 131 -17.87 -21.70 -15.76
N VAL A 132 -18.16 -21.01 -16.87
CA VAL A 132 -19.28 -21.34 -17.75
C VAL A 132 -19.00 -22.61 -18.56
N GLY A 133 -17.75 -22.84 -19.00
CA GLY A 133 -17.35 -24.05 -19.71
C GLY A 133 -17.30 -25.31 -18.83
N ALA A 134 -17.05 -25.17 -17.52
CA ALA A 134 -17.09 -26.28 -16.57
C ALA A 134 -18.52 -26.68 -16.14
N GLN A 135 -19.52 -25.81 -16.37
CA GLN A 135 -20.93 -26.11 -16.06
C GLN A 135 -21.68 -26.79 -17.21
N GLU A 136 -21.09 -26.87 -18.41
CA GLU A 136 -21.78 -27.37 -19.62
C GLU A 136 -21.35 -28.78 -20.06
N VAL A 137 -20.46 -29.43 -19.29
CA VAL A 137 -20.02 -30.83 -19.51
C VAL A 137 -20.16 -31.53 -18.15
N ASP A 138 -21.23 -32.25 -17.82
CA ASP A 138 -21.83 -33.42 -18.48
C ASP A 138 -23.10 -33.83 -17.64
N PRO A 139 -23.83 -34.91 -17.96
CA PRO A 139 -24.96 -35.08 -18.88
C PRO A 139 -26.33 -35.35 -18.21
#